data_AF-A0A3P0NJ21-F1
#
_entry.id   AF-A0A3P0NJ21-F1
#
_cell.length_a   1.000
_cell.length_b   1.000
_cell.length_c   1.000
_cell.angle_alpha   90.00
_cell.angle_beta   90.00
_cell.angle_gamma   90.00
#
_symmetry.space_group_name_H-M   'P 1'
#
loop_
_entity.id
_entity.type
_entity.pdbx_description
1 polymer ?
#
loop_
_entity_poly.entity_id
_entity_poly.type
_entity_poly.pdbx_seq_one_letter_code
_entity_poly.pdbx_strand_id
1 'polypeptide(L)'
;MQLYEIGQAVAKRRAELDLTQAQLAKLAGLSRLTVNQLETGKVKDLGVNKLIPLLGVLGIELLAQPRPPQSGLYKAVVSSNVSYKGELTERLLADALTTGHIPAGYESQISVILDEVPLPVVVKAAEEAAERSGTPLRAIWKNLAAWSKDLHLYREVWA
;
A
#
# COMPACT_ATOMS: atom_id res chain seq x y z
N MET A 1 -0.47 -4.93 8.09
CA MET A 1 -0.83 -5.22 9.48
C MET A 1 -2.02 -4.36 9.85
N GLN A 2 -3.10 -4.98 10.31
CA GLN A 2 -4.29 -4.27 10.78
C GLN A 2 -4.23 -4.05 12.29
N LEU A 3 -4.87 -3.00 12.80
CA LEU A 3 -4.88 -2.68 14.24
C LEU A 3 -5.41 -3.83 15.11
N TYR A 4 -6.31 -4.64 14.55
CA TYR A 4 -6.79 -5.88 15.16
C TYR A 4 -5.66 -6.87 15.49
N GLU A 5 -4.75 -7.13 14.54
CA GLU A 5 -3.63 -8.05 14.70
C GLU A 5 -2.67 -7.55 15.78
N ILE A 6 -2.46 -6.23 15.83
CA ILE A 6 -1.66 -5.58 16.87
C ILE A 6 -2.31 -5.79 18.25
N GLY A 7 -3.63 -5.63 18.35
CA GLY A 7 -4.37 -5.86 19.60
C GLY A 7 -4.25 -7.29 20.13
N GLN A 8 -4.27 -8.28 19.24
CA GLN A 8 -4.03 -9.69 19.61
C GLN A 8 -2.61 -9.92 20.13
N ALA A 9 -1.61 -9.35 19.46
CA ALA A 9 -0.21 -9.42 19.90
C ALA A 9 -0.01 -8.76 21.27
N VAL A 10 -0.64 -7.62 21.50
CA VAL A 10 -0.67 -6.92 22.80
C VAL A 10 -1.29 -7.80 23.89
N ALA A 11 -2.47 -8.40 23.64
CA ALA A 11 -3.15 -9.26 24.60
C ALA A 11 -2.29 -10.47 24.99
N LYS A 12 -1.71 -11.13 23.99
CA LYS A 12 -0.83 -12.29 24.17
C LYS A 12 0.38 -11.89 25.01
N ARG A 13 1.11 -10.85 24.61
CA ARG A 13 2.33 -10.43 25.31
C ARG A 13 2.06 -9.91 26.72
N ARG A 14 0.96 -9.21 26.93
CA ARG A 14 0.51 -8.79 28.27
C ARG A 14 0.32 -10.02 29.18
N ALA A 15 -0.33 -11.07 28.67
CA ALA A 15 -0.56 -12.30 29.43
C ALA A 15 0.74 -13.05 29.73
N GLU A 16 1.69 -13.10 28.79
CA GLU A 16 3.03 -13.68 29.01
C GLU A 16 3.84 -12.95 30.09
N LEU A 17 3.52 -11.68 30.35
CA LEU A 17 4.16 -10.86 31.39
C LEU A 17 3.36 -10.83 32.70
N ASP A 18 2.30 -11.65 32.82
CA ASP A 18 1.40 -11.70 33.99
C ASP A 18 0.78 -10.35 34.37
N LEU A 19 0.64 -9.44 33.42
CA LEU A 19 0.02 -8.13 33.63
C LEU A 19 -1.49 -8.20 33.44
N THR A 20 -2.27 -7.59 34.32
CA THR A 20 -3.68 -7.30 34.05
C THR A 20 -3.83 -6.15 33.04
N GLN A 21 -4.98 -6.04 32.38
CA GLN A 21 -5.30 -4.90 31.50
C GLN A 21 -5.19 -3.56 32.24
N ALA A 22 -5.53 -3.52 33.53
CA ALA A 22 -5.42 -2.31 34.34
C ALA A 22 -3.97 -1.92 34.62
N GLN A 23 -3.09 -2.90 34.88
CA GLN A 23 -1.65 -2.65 35.06
C GLN A 23 -1.00 -2.16 33.77
N LEU A 24 -1.26 -2.83 32.63
CA LEU A 24 -0.76 -2.36 31.33
C LEU A 24 -1.24 -0.95 31.02
N ALA A 25 -2.53 -0.66 31.25
CA ALA A 25 -3.10 0.66 31.05
C ALA A 25 -2.37 1.73 31.88
N LYS A 26 -2.11 1.46 33.17
CA LYS A 26 -1.37 2.37 34.05
C LYS A 26 0.07 2.59 33.56
N LEU A 27 0.78 1.52 33.18
CA LEU A 27 2.16 1.59 32.68
C LEU A 27 2.26 2.37 31.35
N ALA A 28 1.26 2.22 30.48
CA ALA A 28 1.22 2.87 29.17
C ALA A 28 0.58 4.27 29.18
N GLY A 29 0.11 4.77 30.33
CA GLY A 29 -0.61 6.05 30.42
C GLY A 29 -1.96 6.06 29.69
N LEU A 30 -2.63 4.91 29.63
CA LEU A 30 -3.91 4.72 28.93
C LEU A 30 -5.03 4.36 29.89
N SER A 31 -6.27 4.46 29.41
CA SER A 31 -7.42 3.93 30.16
C SER A 31 -7.49 2.41 30.01
N ARG A 32 -7.97 1.71 31.06
CA ARG A 32 -8.27 0.27 30.98
C ARG A 32 -9.24 -0.04 29.83
N LEU A 33 -10.21 0.84 29.58
CA LEU A 33 -11.16 0.70 28.48
C LEU A 33 -10.44 0.68 27.12
N THR A 34 -9.46 1.58 26.91
CA THR A 34 -8.67 1.62 25.68
C THR A 34 -7.88 0.33 25.47
N VAL A 35 -7.23 -0.19 26.52
CA VAL A 35 -6.51 -1.47 26.45
C VAL A 35 -7.47 -2.62 26.13
N ASN A 36 -8.63 -2.68 26.80
CA ASN A 36 -9.64 -3.71 26.52
C ASN A 36 -10.17 -3.64 25.08
N GLN A 37 -10.47 -2.44 24.57
CA GLN A 37 -10.94 -2.26 23.20
C GLN A 37 -9.87 -2.60 22.17
N LEU A 38 -8.60 -2.31 22.45
CA LEU A 38 -7.46 -2.71 21.62
C LEU A 38 -7.36 -4.24 21.57
N GLU A 39 -7.29 -4.90 22.72
CA GLU A 39 -7.16 -6.37 22.83
C GLU A 39 -8.35 -7.13 22.24
N THR A 40 -9.55 -6.53 22.22
CA THR A 40 -10.77 -7.13 21.68
C THR A 40 -11.10 -6.71 20.25
N GLY A 41 -10.26 -5.88 19.60
CA GLY A 41 -10.51 -5.42 18.24
C GLY A 41 -11.65 -4.40 18.09
N LYS A 42 -12.15 -3.84 19.20
CA LYS A 42 -13.24 -2.84 19.22
C LYS A 42 -12.73 -1.41 19.09
N VAL A 43 -11.43 -1.19 19.20
CA VAL A 43 -10.83 0.13 19.01
C VAL A 43 -10.86 0.48 17.51
N LYS A 44 -11.50 1.60 17.17
CA LYS A 44 -11.54 2.08 15.78
C LYS A 44 -10.21 2.67 15.33
N ASP A 45 -9.57 3.40 16.23
CA ASP A 45 -8.28 4.04 16.00
C ASP A 45 -7.51 4.20 17.32
N LEU A 46 -6.19 4.06 17.24
CA LEU A 46 -5.26 4.35 18.32
C LEU A 46 -4.02 4.99 17.71
N GLY A 47 -3.92 6.31 17.87
CA GLY A 47 -2.81 7.09 17.32
C GLY A 47 -1.44 6.54 17.73
N VAL A 48 -0.46 6.64 16.82
CA VAL A 48 0.90 6.11 16.97
C VAL A 48 1.56 6.57 18.28
N ASN A 49 1.32 7.81 18.72
CA ASN A 49 1.84 8.36 19.97
C ASN A 49 1.35 7.63 21.23
N LYS A 50 0.22 6.91 21.15
CA LYS A 50 -0.30 6.07 22.24
C LYS A 50 0.08 4.60 22.04
N LEU A 51 0.08 4.15 20.78
CA LEU A 51 0.40 2.78 20.45
C LEU A 51 1.86 2.44 20.72
N ILE A 52 2.80 3.27 20.26
CA ILE A 52 4.24 3.00 20.40
C ILE A 52 4.68 2.89 21.87
N PRO A 53 4.29 3.81 22.79
CA PRO A 53 4.62 3.63 24.21
C PRO A 53 4.00 2.37 24.83
N LEU A 54 2.75 2.03 24.48
CA LEU A 54 2.13 0.78 24.94
C LEU A 54 2.91 -0.45 24.47
N LEU A 55 3.34 -0.48 23.21
CA LEU A 55 4.16 -1.57 22.66
C LEU A 55 5.53 -1.62 23.37
N GLY A 56 6.13 -0.46 23.64
CA GLY A 56 7.38 -0.33 24.39
C GLY A 56 7.32 -0.93 25.79
N VAL A 57 6.22 -0.73 26.53
CA VAL A 57 5.99 -1.37 27.85
C VAL A 57 6.00 -2.90 27.75
N LEU A 58 5.54 -3.45 26.63
CA LEU A 58 5.46 -4.88 26.39
C LEU A 58 6.73 -5.48 25.75
N GLY A 59 7.71 -4.62 25.42
CA GLY A 59 8.91 -5.01 24.65
C GLY A 59 8.59 -5.43 23.21
N ILE A 60 7.53 -4.86 22.62
CA ILE A 60 7.15 -5.07 21.22
C ILE A 60 7.64 -3.89 20.39
N GLU A 61 8.20 -4.17 19.22
CA GLU A 61 8.61 -3.16 18.26
C GLU A 61 7.68 -3.16 17.02
N LEU A 62 7.39 -1.97 16.52
CA LEU A 62 6.69 -1.77 15.26
C LEU A 62 7.70 -1.42 14.16
N LEU A 63 7.96 -2.33 13.23
CA LEU A 63 8.94 -2.13 12.17
C LEU A 63 8.27 -1.67 10.86
N ALA A 64 8.79 -0.61 10.26
CA ALA A 64 8.48 -0.21 8.90
C ALA A 64 9.54 -0.80 7.95
N GLN A 65 9.14 -1.75 7.11
CA GLN A 65 10.02 -2.42 6.16
C GLN A 65 9.48 -2.27 4.74
N PRO A 66 10.35 -2.24 3.72
CA PRO A 66 9.91 -2.37 2.33
C PRO A 66 9.04 -3.62 2.17
N ARG A 67 7.96 -3.52 1.40
CA ARG A 67 7.17 -4.72 1.07
C ARG A 67 8.06 -5.70 0.28
N PRO A 68 7.84 -7.02 0.43
CA PRO A 68 8.52 -7.98 -0.43
C PRO A 68 8.25 -7.66 -1.91
N PRO A 69 9.16 -8.06 -2.82
CA PRO A 69 8.97 -7.87 -4.25
C PRO A 69 7.59 -8.37 -4.67
N GLN A 70 6.83 -7.51 -5.35
CA GLN A 70 5.56 -7.86 -5.97
C GLN A 70 5.69 -7.56 -7.44
N SER A 71 5.13 -8.43 -8.30
CA SER A 71 5.11 -8.25 -9.75
C SER A 71 4.10 -7.16 -10.15
N GLY A 72 4.49 -5.89 -10.05
CA GLY A 72 3.63 -4.73 -10.29
C GLY A 72 3.13 -4.67 -11.73
N LEU A 73 4.05 -4.78 -12.69
CA LEU A 73 3.74 -4.80 -14.14
C LEU A 73 2.78 -5.95 -14.48
N TYR A 74 3.09 -7.17 -14.01
CA TYR A 74 2.23 -8.34 -14.21
C TYR A 74 0.81 -8.10 -13.69
N LYS A 75 0.68 -7.64 -12.44
CA LYS A 75 -0.62 -7.40 -11.81
C LYS A 75 -1.42 -6.32 -12.54
N ALA A 76 -0.77 -5.22 -12.97
CA ALA A 76 -1.42 -4.17 -13.73
C ALA A 76 -1.98 -4.70 -15.06
N VAL A 77 -1.16 -5.46 -15.81
CA VAL A 77 -1.52 -6.02 -17.11
C VAL A 77 -2.66 -7.04 -17.02
N VAL A 78 -2.61 -7.97 -16.07
CA VAL A 78 -3.67 -8.97 -15.90
C VAL A 78 -5.00 -8.32 -15.53
N SER A 79 -4.97 -7.25 -14.72
CA SER A 79 -6.17 -6.49 -14.37
C SER A 79 -6.79 -5.75 -15.56
N SER A 80 -6.02 -5.32 -16.56
CA SER A 80 -6.57 -4.61 -17.73
C SER A 80 -6.97 -5.50 -18.90
N ASN A 81 -6.40 -6.72 -18.99
CA ASN A 81 -6.64 -7.63 -20.12
C ASN A 81 -7.98 -8.41 -20.03
N VAL A 82 -8.79 -8.18 -19.00
CA VAL A 82 -10.09 -8.87 -18.83
C VAL A 82 -11.20 -8.34 -19.74
N SER A 83 -11.13 -7.08 -20.16
CA SER A 83 -12.25 -6.39 -20.83
C SER A 83 -11.98 -5.96 -22.28
N TYR A 84 -10.71 -5.88 -22.70
CA TYR A 84 -10.34 -5.31 -24.00
C TYR A 84 -9.66 -6.33 -24.92
N LYS A 85 -9.80 -6.11 -26.24
CA LYS A 85 -9.10 -6.89 -27.27
C LYS A 85 -7.63 -6.49 -27.30
N GLY A 86 -6.75 -7.48 -27.48
CA GLY A 86 -5.30 -7.29 -27.46
C GLY A 86 -4.70 -7.64 -26.12
N GLU A 87 -3.54 -8.29 -26.15
CA GLU A 87 -2.81 -8.71 -24.95
C GLU A 87 -1.75 -7.66 -24.63
N LEU A 88 -2.08 -6.73 -23.73
CA LEU A 88 -1.05 -5.84 -23.17
C LEU A 88 -0.06 -6.76 -22.47
N THR A 89 1.24 -6.54 -22.66
CA THR A 89 2.29 -7.33 -22.01
C THR A 89 3.04 -6.47 -21.00
N GLU A 90 3.74 -7.10 -20.05
CA GLU A 90 4.60 -6.37 -19.10
C GLU A 90 5.63 -5.49 -19.82
N ARG A 91 6.17 -5.97 -20.95
CA ARG A 91 7.14 -5.23 -21.76
C ARG A 91 6.50 -4.01 -22.40
N LEU A 92 5.34 -4.16 -23.04
CA LEU A 92 4.62 -3.03 -23.65
C LEU A 92 4.23 -1.99 -22.61
N LEU A 93 3.78 -2.41 -21.43
CA LEU A 93 3.48 -1.49 -20.33
C LEU A 93 4.75 -0.79 -19.85
N ALA A 94 5.85 -1.50 -19.62
CA ALA A 94 7.11 -0.90 -19.19
C ALA A 94 7.68 0.09 -20.23
N ASP A 95 7.65 -0.27 -21.51
CA ASP A 95 8.06 0.59 -22.63
C ASP A 95 7.18 1.85 -22.67
N ALA A 96 5.87 1.72 -22.52
CA ALA A 96 4.96 2.85 -22.49
C ALA A 96 5.26 3.78 -21.29
N LEU A 97 5.38 3.21 -20.08
CA LEU A 97 5.63 3.96 -18.84
C LEU A 97 6.92 4.79 -18.93
N THR A 98 7.97 4.22 -19.53
CA THR A 98 9.29 4.83 -19.63
C THR A 98 9.38 5.87 -20.74
N THR A 99 8.79 5.57 -21.91
CA THR A 99 8.84 6.45 -23.09
C THR A 99 7.75 7.52 -23.10
N GLY A 100 6.68 7.34 -22.34
CA GLY A 100 5.48 8.19 -22.39
C GLY A 100 4.61 7.95 -23.62
N HIS A 101 4.89 6.94 -24.44
CA HIS A 101 4.14 6.62 -25.64
C HIS A 101 3.24 5.40 -25.40
N ILE A 102 1.92 5.60 -25.48
CA ILE A 102 0.96 4.49 -25.41
C ILE A 102 0.93 3.80 -26.79
N PRO A 103 1.14 2.47 -26.87
CA PRO A 103 1.00 1.75 -28.13
C PRO A 103 -0.44 1.83 -28.65
N ALA A 104 -0.60 2.04 -29.96
CA ALA A 104 -1.92 2.20 -30.57
C ALA A 104 -2.84 1.01 -30.28
N GLY A 105 -4.07 1.30 -29.84
CA GLY A 105 -5.07 0.29 -29.49
C GLY A 105 -5.00 -0.21 -28.05
N TYR A 106 -4.10 0.33 -27.22
CA TYR A 106 -3.98 0.00 -25.80
C TYR A 106 -4.42 1.13 -24.86
N GLU A 107 -4.95 2.24 -25.40
CA GLU A 107 -5.38 3.41 -24.64
C GLU A 107 -6.39 3.02 -23.56
N SER A 108 -7.36 2.17 -23.88
CA SER A 108 -8.37 1.72 -22.92
C SER A 108 -7.79 0.85 -21.80
N GLN A 109 -6.84 -0.05 -22.10
CA GLN A 109 -6.14 -0.82 -21.06
C GLN A 109 -5.33 0.09 -20.14
N ILE A 110 -4.63 1.10 -20.69
CA ILE A 110 -3.88 2.07 -19.89
C ILE A 110 -4.81 2.91 -19.02
N SER A 111 -5.97 3.34 -19.54
CA SER A 111 -6.99 4.02 -18.73
C SER A 111 -7.41 3.16 -17.54
N VAL A 112 -7.78 1.89 -17.77
CA VAL A 112 -8.15 0.96 -16.67
C VAL A 112 -7.04 0.79 -15.65
N ILE A 113 -5.78 0.67 -16.09
CA ILE A 113 -4.64 0.58 -15.16
C ILE A 113 -4.57 1.81 -14.25
N LEU A 114 -4.75 3.00 -14.80
CA LEU A 114 -4.55 4.22 -14.02
C LEU A 114 -5.78 4.59 -13.17
N ASP A 115 -6.97 4.23 -13.61
CA ASP A 115 -8.24 4.55 -12.94
C ASP A 115 -8.71 3.49 -11.93
N GLU A 116 -8.56 2.21 -12.26
CA GLU A 116 -9.19 1.12 -11.51
C GLU A 116 -8.19 0.25 -10.73
N VAL A 117 -6.96 0.08 -11.23
CA VAL A 117 -5.96 -0.76 -10.54
C VAL A 117 -5.52 -0.09 -9.23
N PRO A 118 -5.36 -0.85 -8.13
CA PRO A 118 -4.92 -0.30 -6.85
C PRO A 118 -3.62 0.49 -6.96
N LEU A 119 -3.55 1.70 -6.37
CA LEU A 119 -2.35 2.57 -6.40
C LEU A 119 -1.04 1.83 -6.09
N PRO A 120 -0.96 0.98 -5.05
CA PRO A 120 0.29 0.30 -4.74
C PRO A 120 0.79 -0.61 -5.87
N VAL A 121 -0.11 -1.13 -6.72
CA VAL A 121 0.25 -1.95 -7.88
C VAL A 121 0.81 -1.07 -8.99
N VAL A 122 0.14 0.05 -9.30
CA VAL A 122 0.62 1.00 -10.31
C VAL A 122 1.97 1.60 -9.91
N VAL A 123 2.14 1.95 -8.63
CA VAL A 123 3.41 2.45 -8.11
C VAL A 123 4.51 1.41 -8.27
N LYS A 124 4.21 0.14 -7.96
CA LYS A 124 5.18 -0.93 -8.13
C LYS A 124 5.52 -1.17 -9.60
N ALA A 125 4.54 -1.07 -10.50
CA ALA A 125 4.78 -1.20 -11.94
C ALA A 125 5.72 -0.09 -12.46
N ALA A 126 5.55 1.14 -11.98
CA ALA A 126 6.45 2.25 -12.31
C ALA A 126 7.87 2.03 -11.77
N GLU A 127 8.02 1.55 -10.53
CA GLU A 127 9.33 1.17 -9.95
C GLU A 127 10.03 0.10 -10.79
N GLU A 128 9.31 -0.96 -11.17
CA GLU A 128 9.86 -2.03 -12.00
C GLU A 128 10.26 -1.54 -13.40
N ALA A 129 9.45 -0.68 -14.02
CA ALA A 129 9.77 -0.10 -15.32
C ALA A 129 11.00 0.82 -15.27
N ALA A 130 11.16 1.60 -14.19
CA ALA A 130 12.34 2.41 -13.94
C ALA A 130 13.59 1.53 -13.77
N GLU A 131 13.51 0.50 -12.93
CA GLU A 131 14.62 -0.42 -12.65
C GLU A 131 15.07 -1.17 -13.90
N ARG A 132 14.14 -1.70 -14.71
CA ARG A 132 14.44 -2.46 -15.93
C ARG A 132 15.09 -1.60 -17.03
N SER A 133 14.75 -0.32 -17.12
CA SER A 133 15.19 0.57 -18.21
C SER A 133 16.31 1.54 -17.83
N GLY A 134 16.59 1.72 -16.53
CA GLY A 134 17.46 2.78 -16.03
C GLY A 134 16.85 4.18 -16.09
N THR A 135 15.55 4.30 -16.45
CA THR A 135 14.84 5.57 -16.52
C THR A 135 14.57 6.11 -15.11
N PRO A 136 14.84 7.40 -14.82
CA PRO A 136 14.46 7.98 -13.54
C PRO A 136 12.96 7.92 -13.31
N LEU A 137 12.54 7.46 -12.13
CA LEU A 137 11.11 7.32 -11.77
C LEU A 137 10.32 8.64 -11.91
N ARG A 138 10.99 9.79 -11.73
CA ARG A 138 10.41 11.12 -11.97
C ARG A 138 9.93 11.31 -13.42
N ALA A 139 10.65 10.78 -14.40
CA ALA A 139 10.24 10.85 -15.80
C ALA A 139 8.97 10.02 -16.04
N ILE A 140 8.89 8.83 -15.43
CA ILE A 140 7.67 8.00 -15.47
C ILE A 140 6.49 8.75 -14.84
N TRP A 141 6.65 9.37 -13.67
CA TRP A 141 5.58 10.16 -13.04
C TRP A 141 5.09 11.31 -13.93
N LYS A 142 6.00 11.98 -14.64
CA LYS A 142 5.63 13.02 -15.61
C LYS A 142 4.80 12.45 -16.77
N ASN A 143 5.12 11.25 -17.24
CA ASN A 143 4.35 10.56 -18.28
C ASN A 143 2.94 10.21 -17.78
N LEU A 144 2.81 9.69 -16.56
CA LEU A 144 1.51 9.40 -15.94
C LEU A 144 0.66 10.66 -15.80
N ALA A 145 1.27 11.78 -15.39
CA ALA A 145 0.59 13.07 -15.28
C ALA A 145 0.08 13.59 -16.64
N ALA A 146 0.86 13.39 -17.71
CA ALA A 146 0.44 13.73 -19.07
C ALA A 146 -0.74 12.87 -19.52
N TRP A 147 -0.62 11.54 -19.40
CA TRP A 147 -1.69 10.60 -19.75
C TRP A 147 -2.97 10.82 -18.95
N SER A 148 -2.87 11.22 -17.69
CA SER A 148 -4.04 11.56 -16.89
C SER A 148 -4.90 12.65 -17.52
N LYS A 149 -4.25 13.63 -18.17
CA LYS A 149 -4.93 14.71 -18.89
C LYS A 149 -5.41 14.24 -20.26
N ASP A 150 -4.53 13.58 -21.01
CA ASP A 150 -4.77 13.19 -22.41
C ASP A 150 -5.86 12.12 -22.53
N LEU A 151 -5.94 11.19 -21.57
CA LEU A 151 -6.95 10.13 -21.52
C LEU A 151 -8.20 10.52 -20.73
N HIS A 152 -8.27 11.73 -20.17
CA HIS A 152 -9.37 12.20 -19.33
C HIS A 152 -9.72 11.25 -18.17
N LEU A 153 -8.69 10.80 -17.44
CA LEU A 153 -8.85 9.88 -16.31
C LEU A 153 -9.67 10.52 -15.20
N TYR A 154 -10.54 9.74 -14.55
CA TYR A 154 -11.33 10.26 -13.42
C TYR A 154 -10.53 10.28 -12.11
N ARG A 155 -9.46 9.49 -12.01
CA ARG A 155 -8.63 9.44 -10.81
C ARG A 155 -7.60 10.57 -10.76
N GLU A 156 -7.89 11.60 -9.98
CA GLU A 156 -7.06 12.81 -9.83
C GLU A 156 -5.83 12.63 -8.90
N VAL A 157 -5.07 11.54 -9.06
CA VAL A 157 -3.89 11.24 -8.22
C VAL A 157 -2.56 11.32 -8.96
N TRP A 158 -2.62 11.49 -10.28
CA TRP A 158 -1.45 11.46 -11.17
C TRP A 158 -0.93 12.87 -11.52
N ALA A 159 -1.58 13.93 -11.03
CA ALA A 159 -1.32 15.33 -11.37
C ALA A 159 -0.02 15.90 -10.78
#